data_AF-A0AAX6RVI9-F1
#
_entry.id   AF-A0AAX6RVI9-F1
#
_cell.length_a   1.000
_cell.length_b   1.000
_cell.length_c   1.000
_cell.angle_alpha   90.00
_cell.angle_beta   90.00
_cell.angle_gamma   90.00
#
_symmetry.space_group_name_H-M   'P 1'
#
loop_
_entity.id
_entity.type
_entity.pdbx_description
1 polymer ?
#
loop_
_entity_poly.entity_id
_entity_poly.type
_entity_poly.pdbx_seq_one_letter_code
_entity_poly.pdbx_strand_id
1 'polypeptide(L)'
;MSLREMDKESCHELHEKLQAAWRSYRDLSFNCEEMSFRFGQHLIKPSVVFLKTELSFALVNRTPVVPGHVLVCPLRPVERFHDLHPEEVADLFRVTQRVGTVVERHFQGTSLTFSMQDGPEAGQTVKHVHVHVLPRKAGDFRRNDSIYDEA
;
A
#
# COMPACT_ATOMS: atom_id res chain seq x y z
N MET A 1 9.07 -22.00 -7.27
CA MET A 1 9.81 -20.73 -7.10
C MET A 1 9.18 -20.03 -5.90
N SER A 2 9.80 -20.08 -4.72
CA SER A 2 9.17 -19.61 -3.47
C SER A 2 8.93 -18.12 -3.54
N LEU A 3 7.70 -17.66 -3.28
CA LEU A 3 7.33 -16.27 -3.07
C LEU A 3 8.17 -15.72 -1.90
N ARG A 4 9.34 -15.16 -2.21
CA ARG A 4 10.19 -14.50 -1.22
C ARG A 4 9.54 -13.15 -0.91
N GLU A 5 9.44 -12.87 0.38
CA GLU A 5 9.07 -11.58 0.97
C GLU A 5 9.67 -10.43 0.13
N MET A 6 8.87 -9.43 -0.23
CA MET A 6 9.42 -8.20 -0.82
C MET A 6 10.44 -7.63 0.17
N ASP A 7 11.71 -7.59 -0.25
CA ASP A 7 12.84 -7.24 0.59
C ASP A 7 12.87 -5.73 0.92
N LYS A 8 13.73 -5.36 1.88
CA LYS A 8 13.97 -3.94 2.23
C LYS A 8 14.46 -3.12 1.03
N GLU A 9 15.09 -3.76 0.05
CA GLU A 9 15.60 -3.14 -1.18
C GLU A 9 14.44 -2.60 -2.03
N SER A 10 13.39 -3.39 -2.19
CA SER A 10 12.14 -2.98 -2.86
C SER A 10 11.48 -1.79 -2.17
N CYS A 11 11.49 -1.73 -0.83
CA CYS A 11 10.93 -0.62 -0.06
C CYS A 11 11.72 0.69 -0.28
N HIS A 12 13.06 0.61 -0.25
CA HIS A 12 13.94 1.75 -0.50
C HIS A 12 13.80 2.27 -1.94
N GLU A 13 13.77 1.39 -2.94
CA GLU A 13 13.59 1.80 -4.33
C GLU A 13 12.23 2.45 -4.59
N LEU A 14 11.16 1.95 -3.97
CA LEU A 14 9.84 2.58 -4.04
C LEU A 14 9.85 3.97 -3.42
N HIS A 15 10.52 4.13 -2.27
CA HIS A 15 10.69 5.42 -1.62
C HIS A 15 11.38 6.43 -2.54
N GLU A 16 12.54 6.08 -3.10
CA GLU A 16 13.30 6.94 -4.02
C GLU A 16 12.50 7.32 -5.27
N LYS A 17 11.79 6.37 -5.88
CA LYS A 17 10.95 6.64 -7.07
C LYS A 17 9.77 7.54 -6.74
N LEU A 18 9.16 7.40 -5.55
CA LEU A 18 8.11 8.31 -5.08
C LEU A 18 8.65 9.71 -4.84
N GLN A 19 9.80 9.86 -4.17
CA GLN A 19 10.44 11.16 -3.99
C GLN A 19 10.73 11.85 -5.34
N ALA A 20 11.27 11.10 -6.31
CA ALA A 20 11.57 11.62 -7.64
C ALA A 20 10.32 12.04 -8.41
N ALA A 21 9.22 11.29 -8.28
CA ALA A 21 7.94 11.61 -8.91
C ALA A 21 7.21 12.78 -8.21
N TRP A 22 7.54 13.07 -6.95
CA TRP A 22 6.78 13.96 -6.08
C TRP A 22 7.55 15.21 -5.61
N ARG A 23 8.45 15.73 -6.46
CA ARG A 23 9.35 16.88 -6.17
C ARG A 23 8.68 18.18 -5.71
N SER A 24 7.37 18.36 -5.86
CA SER A 24 6.64 19.58 -5.47
C SER A 24 6.13 19.60 -4.03
N TYR A 25 6.13 18.47 -3.31
CA TYR A 25 5.81 18.40 -1.89
C TYR A 25 7.12 18.19 -1.10
N ARG A 26 7.74 19.30 -0.68
CA ARG A 26 8.82 19.29 0.31
C ARG A 26 8.23 19.00 1.70
N ASP A 27 8.07 17.73 2.04
CA ASP A 27 8.17 17.27 3.44
C ASP A 27 8.41 15.75 3.55
N LEU A 28 9.26 15.20 2.69
CA LEU A 28 9.65 13.77 2.71
C LEU A 28 10.94 13.53 3.50
N SER A 29 11.40 14.45 4.35
CA SER A 29 12.48 14.14 5.31
C SER A 29 11.92 13.27 6.42
N PHE A 30 11.71 12.00 6.07
CA PHE A 30 11.27 10.96 6.97
C PHE A 30 12.50 10.38 7.67
N ASN A 31 12.64 10.61 8.97
CA ASN A 31 13.61 9.88 9.77
C ASN A 31 13.00 8.51 10.11
N CYS A 32 13.37 7.48 9.35
CA CYS A 32 12.90 6.10 9.49
C CYS A 32 13.15 5.48 10.88
N GLU A 33 13.95 6.10 11.76
CA GLU A 33 14.45 5.39 12.95
C GLU A 33 13.56 5.49 14.20
N GLU A 34 12.59 6.42 14.27
CA GLU A 34 11.89 6.70 15.55
C GLU A 34 10.36 6.50 15.58
N MET A 35 9.69 6.19 14.46
CA MET A 35 8.22 6.10 14.46
C MET A 35 7.69 4.67 14.31
N SER A 36 7.02 4.14 15.32
CA SER A 36 6.27 2.88 15.17
C SER A 36 4.90 3.14 14.53
N PHE A 37 4.56 2.45 13.43
CA PHE A 37 3.25 2.58 12.77
C PHE A 37 2.29 1.49 13.26
N ARG A 38 0.99 1.79 13.36
CA ARG A 38 -0.03 0.80 13.71
C ARG A 38 -0.79 0.34 12.48
N PHE A 39 -0.83 -0.97 12.25
CA PHE A 39 -1.70 -1.61 11.27
C PHE A 39 -2.65 -2.57 12.01
N GLY A 40 -3.79 -2.03 12.44
CA GLY A 40 -4.67 -2.71 13.40
C GLY A 40 -3.94 -2.99 14.70
N GLN A 41 -3.88 -4.26 15.08
CA GLN A 41 -3.15 -4.75 16.25
C GLN A 41 -1.63 -4.89 16.02
N HIS A 42 -1.15 -4.75 14.79
CA HIS A 42 0.25 -4.97 14.44
C HIS A 42 1.08 -3.69 14.54
N LEU A 43 2.27 -3.82 15.12
CA LEU A 43 3.27 -2.76 15.09
C LEU A 43 4.17 -2.96 13.87
N ILE A 44 4.16 -1.98 12.96
CA ILE A 44 4.89 -2.03 11.71
C ILE A 44 6.22 -1.30 11.88
N LYS A 45 7.29 -1.97 11.47
CA LYS A 45 8.64 -1.40 11.45
C LYS A 45 8.73 -0.35 10.33
N PRO A 46 9.41 0.77 10.57
CA PRO A 46 9.62 1.78 9.53
C PRO A 46 10.27 1.25 8.24
N SER A 47 11.11 0.22 8.34
CA SER A 47 11.84 -0.33 7.19
C SER A 47 10.96 -0.95 6.10
N VAL A 48 9.66 -1.11 6.35
CA VAL A 48 8.68 -1.61 5.36
C VAL A 48 7.67 -0.54 4.94
N VAL A 49 7.81 0.69 5.46
CA VAL A 49 7.00 1.86 5.11
C VAL A 49 7.82 2.75 4.19
N PHE A 50 7.36 2.92 2.95
CA PHE A 50 8.08 3.71 1.94
C PHE A 50 7.46 5.10 1.71
N LEU A 51 6.29 5.36 2.28
CA LEU A 51 5.61 6.66 2.17
C LEU A 51 4.84 6.97 3.44
N LYS A 52 4.89 8.24 3.84
CA LYS A 52 4.08 8.80 4.91
C LYS A 52 3.62 10.20 4.49
N THR A 53 2.40 10.56 4.87
CA THR A 53 1.84 11.90 4.78
C THR A 53 1.37 12.35 6.15
N GLU A 54 0.60 13.44 6.24
CA GLU A 54 -0.03 13.86 7.49
C GLU A 54 -1.12 12.89 7.96
N LEU A 55 -1.82 12.20 7.05
CA LEU A 55 -3.00 11.38 7.37
C LEU A 55 -2.91 9.93 6.93
N SER A 56 -1.96 9.56 6.07
CA SER A 56 -1.80 8.19 5.54
C SER A 56 -0.35 7.72 5.48
N PHE A 57 -0.15 6.42 5.38
CA PHE A 57 1.14 5.79 5.09
C PHE A 57 0.98 4.64 4.10
N ALA A 58 2.06 4.29 3.39
CA ALA A 58 2.08 3.15 2.48
C ALA A 58 3.22 2.19 2.82
N LEU A 59 2.93 0.89 2.75
CA LEU A 59 3.81 -0.18 3.18
C LEU A 59 3.81 -1.34 2.20
N VAL A 60 4.91 -2.09 2.17
CA VAL A 60 5.00 -3.34 1.39
C VAL A 60 4.13 -4.43 2.03
N ASN A 61 3.40 -5.20 1.21
CA ASN A 61 2.64 -6.34 1.72
C ASN A 61 3.58 -7.53 1.97
N ARG A 62 3.48 -8.15 3.15
CA ARG A 62 4.31 -9.31 3.53
C ARG A 62 3.91 -10.58 2.78
N THR A 63 2.64 -10.72 2.45
CA THR A 63 2.08 -11.86 1.69
C THR A 63 1.51 -11.33 0.37
N PRO A 64 2.37 -10.97 -0.59
CA PRO A 64 1.93 -10.32 -1.82
C PRO A 64 1.28 -11.32 -2.77
N VAL A 65 0.04 -11.03 -3.17
CA VAL A 65 -0.69 -11.77 -4.23
C VAL A 65 0.06 -11.71 -5.58
N VAL A 66 0.67 -10.56 -5.89
CA VAL A 66 1.56 -10.37 -7.05
C VAL A 66 2.80 -9.58 -6.64
N PRO A 67 3.94 -9.73 -7.34
CA PRO A 67 5.10 -8.87 -7.11
C PRO A 67 4.72 -7.38 -7.19
N GLY A 68 5.06 -6.61 -6.17
CA GLY A 68 4.70 -5.19 -6.07
C GLY A 68 3.36 -4.91 -5.42
N HIS A 69 2.67 -5.91 -4.86
CA HIS A 69 1.49 -5.70 -4.01
C HIS A 69 1.88 -4.88 -2.77
N VAL A 70 1.35 -3.66 -2.68
CA VAL A 70 1.53 -2.76 -1.53
C VAL A 70 0.19 -2.36 -0.94
N LEU A 71 0.22 -1.79 0.27
CA LEU A 71 -0.94 -1.31 1.00
C LEU A 71 -0.82 0.20 1.23
N VAL A 72 -1.95 0.90 1.23
CA VAL A 72 -2.07 2.30 1.69
C VAL A 72 -3.11 2.35 2.80
N CYS A 73 -2.74 2.92 3.94
CA CYS A 73 -3.55 2.94 5.16
C CYS A 73 -3.60 4.36 5.75
N PRO A 74 -4.69 4.75 6.43
CA PRO A 74 -4.69 5.97 7.24
C PRO A 74 -3.74 5.80 8.44
N LEU A 75 -3.20 6.89 8.97
CA LEU A 75 -2.36 6.89 10.17
C LEU A 75 -3.18 6.61 11.43
N ARG A 76 -4.42 7.13 11.50
CA ARG A 76 -5.36 6.80 12.56
C ARG A 76 -5.86 5.37 12.34
N PRO A 77 -5.77 4.49 13.36
CA PRO A 77 -6.24 3.11 13.23
C PRO A 77 -7.77 3.06 13.25
N VAL A 78 -8.37 3.04 12.06
CA VAL A 78 -9.83 3.02 11.88
C VAL A 78 -10.24 1.68 11.27
N GLU A 79 -11.18 0.96 11.88
CA GLU A 79 -11.57 -0.38 11.41
C GLU A 79 -12.38 -0.33 10.11
N ARG A 80 -13.33 0.59 10.00
CA ARG A 80 -14.30 0.65 8.90
C ARG A 80 -14.19 1.94 8.10
N PHE A 81 -14.43 1.85 6.80
CA PHE A 81 -14.30 2.99 5.89
C PHE A 81 -15.23 4.16 6.25
N HIS A 82 -16.43 3.87 6.73
CA HIS A 82 -17.42 4.88 7.11
C HIS A 82 -17.04 5.68 8.37
N ASP A 83 -16.06 5.22 9.14
CA ASP A 83 -15.56 5.89 10.34
C ASP A 83 -14.41 6.89 10.03
N LEU A 84 -13.98 6.98 8.76
CA LEU A 84 -12.99 7.95 8.33
C LEU A 84 -13.58 9.35 8.23
N HIS A 85 -12.77 10.34 8.59
CA HIS A 85 -13.09 11.73 8.32
C HIS A 85 -12.90 12.06 6.83
N PRO A 86 -13.63 13.03 6.27
CA PRO A 86 -13.53 13.38 4.84
C PRO A 86 -12.10 13.69 4.36
N GLU A 87 -11.29 14.33 5.20
CA GLU A 87 -9.89 14.63 4.96
C GLU A 87 -9.00 13.37 4.89
N GLU A 88 -9.28 12.36 5.71
CA GLU A 88 -8.58 11.08 5.68
C GLU A 88 -8.94 10.31 4.42
N VAL A 89 -10.21 10.33 4.00
CA VAL A 89 -10.63 9.73 2.72
C VAL A 89 -9.92 10.40 1.54
N ALA A 90 -9.88 11.73 1.53
CA ALA A 90 -9.25 12.49 0.45
C ALA A 90 -7.74 12.22 0.38
N ASP A 91 -7.05 12.22 1.52
CA ASP A 91 -5.62 11.93 1.57
C ASP A 91 -5.32 10.47 1.20
N LEU A 92 -6.06 9.50 1.74
CA LEU A 92 -5.91 8.07 1.46
C LEU A 92 -5.95 7.81 -0.05
N PHE A 93 -6.98 8.26 -0.75
CA PHE A 93 -7.09 8.02 -2.19
C PHE A 93 -6.11 8.84 -3.04
N ARG A 94 -5.72 10.03 -2.59
CA ARG A 94 -4.64 10.81 -3.23
C ARG A 94 -3.30 10.07 -3.14
N VAL A 95 -3.02 9.47 -1.99
CA VAL A 95 -1.84 8.64 -1.79
C VAL A 95 -1.93 7.35 -2.63
N THR A 96 -3.06 6.65 -2.61
CA THR A 96 -3.31 5.45 -3.42
C THR A 96 -3.06 5.68 -4.90
N GLN A 97 -3.58 6.77 -5.48
CA GLN A 97 -3.38 7.11 -6.89
C GLN A 97 -1.89 7.25 -7.24
N ARG A 98 -1.13 7.93 -6.38
CA ARG A 98 0.31 8.17 -6.58
C ARG A 98 1.13 6.90 -6.43
N VAL A 99 0.86 6.14 -5.36
CA VAL A 99 1.50 4.85 -5.12
C VAL A 99 1.25 3.92 -6.30
N GLY A 100 0.00 3.84 -6.78
CA GLY A 100 -0.34 3.06 -7.98
C GLY A 100 0.49 3.45 -9.20
N THR A 101 0.63 4.75 -9.48
CA THR A 101 1.44 5.23 -10.61
C THR A 101 2.90 4.79 -10.51
N VAL A 102 3.51 4.87 -9.32
CA VAL A 102 4.91 4.48 -9.14
C VAL A 102 5.08 2.97 -9.17
N VAL A 103 4.19 2.24 -8.51
CA VAL A 103 4.23 0.77 -8.42
C VAL A 103 4.00 0.15 -9.80
N GLU A 104 3.02 0.60 -10.57
CA GLU A 104 2.79 0.13 -11.94
C GLU A 104 4.06 0.27 -12.80
N ARG A 105 4.66 1.47 -12.82
CA ARG A 105 5.87 1.73 -13.59
C ARG A 105 7.07 0.93 -13.10
N HIS A 106 7.29 0.89 -11.77
CA HIS A 106 8.41 0.18 -11.16
C HIS A 106 8.37 -1.29 -11.53
N PHE A 107 7.20 -1.92 -11.38
CA PHE A 107 7.03 -3.35 -11.62
C PHE A 107 6.71 -3.68 -13.08
N GLN A 108 6.77 -2.71 -13.99
CA GLN A 108 6.47 -2.88 -15.42
C GLN A 108 5.05 -3.44 -15.64
N GLY A 109 4.11 -3.03 -14.79
CA GLY A 109 2.68 -3.28 -14.99
C GLY A 109 2.13 -2.47 -16.14
N THR A 110 1.01 -2.92 -16.70
CA THR A 110 0.24 -2.20 -17.72
C THR A 110 -1.15 -1.83 -17.23
N SER A 111 -1.50 -2.27 -16.02
CA SER A 111 -2.78 -2.02 -15.36
C SER A 111 -2.60 -2.13 -13.85
N LEU A 112 -3.62 -1.70 -13.10
CA LEU A 112 -3.65 -1.77 -11.64
C LEU A 112 -4.96 -2.42 -11.17
N THR A 113 -4.88 -3.21 -10.10
CA THR A 113 -6.04 -3.53 -9.26
C THR A 113 -5.95 -2.70 -7.98
N PHE A 114 -7.01 -1.95 -7.70
CA PHE A 114 -7.23 -1.30 -6.41
C PHE A 114 -8.40 -2.00 -5.72
N SER A 115 -8.22 -2.43 -4.47
CA SER A 115 -9.30 -3.05 -3.70
C SER A 115 -9.24 -2.63 -2.24
N MET A 116 -10.40 -2.62 -1.60
CA MET A 116 -10.55 -2.37 -0.17
C MET A 116 -11.60 -3.34 0.36
N GLN A 117 -11.26 -4.07 1.41
CA GLN A 117 -12.12 -5.03 2.06
C GLN A 117 -12.64 -4.39 3.35
N ASP A 118 -13.87 -3.86 3.32
CA ASP A 118 -14.47 -3.13 4.45
C ASP A 118 -15.36 -4.05 5.30
N GLY A 119 -14.74 -4.72 6.29
CA GLY A 119 -15.40 -5.66 7.20
C GLY A 119 -15.11 -7.13 6.91
N PRO A 120 -15.41 -8.03 7.87
CA PRO A 120 -15.00 -9.43 7.81
C PRO A 120 -15.58 -10.19 6.61
N GLU A 121 -16.85 -9.97 6.29
CA GLU A 121 -17.51 -10.65 5.15
C GLU A 121 -17.03 -10.14 3.78
N ALA A 122 -16.30 -9.02 3.74
CA ALA A 122 -15.62 -8.55 2.55
C ALA A 122 -14.17 -9.09 2.44
N GLY A 123 -13.72 -9.89 3.41
CA GLY A 123 -12.37 -10.45 3.46
C GLY A 123 -11.39 -9.70 4.38
N GLN A 124 -11.84 -8.70 5.15
CA GLN A 124 -10.94 -7.92 6.00
C GLN A 124 -10.35 -8.78 7.14
N THR A 125 -9.04 -9.05 7.06
CA THR A 125 -8.32 -9.82 8.09
C THR A 125 -7.65 -8.94 9.15
N VAL A 126 -7.23 -7.74 8.77
CA VAL A 126 -6.69 -6.72 9.68
C VAL A 126 -7.72 -5.60 9.87
N LYS A 127 -8.13 -5.38 11.13
CA LYS A 127 -9.10 -4.37 11.56
C LYS A 127 -8.54 -2.94 11.49
N HIS A 128 -8.17 -2.54 10.30
CA HIS A 128 -7.70 -1.21 9.95
C HIS A 128 -7.97 -1.02 8.45
N VAL A 129 -8.64 0.05 8.03
CA VAL A 129 -8.84 0.39 6.63
C VAL A 129 -7.49 0.36 5.89
N HIS A 130 -7.47 -0.33 4.76
CA HIS A 130 -6.32 -0.33 3.86
C HIS A 130 -6.78 -0.57 2.43
N VAL A 131 -6.14 0.12 1.49
CA VAL A 131 -6.32 -0.08 0.06
C VAL A 131 -5.16 -0.92 -0.44
N HIS A 132 -5.48 -2.06 -1.04
CA HIS A 132 -4.52 -2.87 -1.76
C HIS A 132 -4.24 -2.22 -3.13
N VAL A 133 -2.96 -2.16 -3.50
CA VAL A 133 -2.50 -1.67 -4.79
C VAL A 133 -1.66 -2.76 -5.44
N LEU A 134 -2.19 -3.36 -6.51
CA LEU A 134 -1.56 -4.49 -7.19
C LEU A 134 -1.23 -4.11 -8.64
N PRO A 135 0.06 -4.07 -9.03
CA PRO A 135 0.43 -3.92 -10.43
C PRO A 135 0.09 -5.19 -11.21
N ARG A 136 -0.57 -5.02 -12.35
CA ARG A 136 -1.06 -6.10 -13.20
C ARG A 136 -0.33 -6.15 -14.53
N LYS A 137 -0.15 -7.36 -15.05
CA LYS A 137 0.44 -7.64 -16.37
C LYS A 137 -0.44 -8.59 -17.15
N ALA A 138 -0.37 -8.55 -18.47
CA ALA A 138 -1.01 -9.55 -19.30
C ALA A 138 -0.55 -10.97 -18.90
N GLY A 139 -1.50 -11.84 -18.55
CA GLY A 139 -1.25 -13.24 -18.22
C GLY A 139 -0.75 -13.50 -16.80
N ASP A 140 -0.73 -12.51 -15.90
CA ASP A 140 -0.42 -12.74 -14.48
C ASP A 140 -1.46 -13.63 -13.77
N PHE A 141 -2.71 -13.55 -14.21
CA PHE A 141 -3.81 -14.44 -13.84
C PHE A 141 -4.48 -15.02 -15.08
N ARG A 142 -4.95 -16.27 -14.98
CA ARG A 142 -5.75 -16.90 -16.03
C ARG A 142 -7.13 -16.22 -16.20
N ARG A 143 -7.72 -15.79 -15.08
CA ARG A 143 -8.96 -15.00 -15.00
C ARG A 143 -8.71 -13.86 -14.03
N ASN A 144 -8.99 -12.62 -14.43
CA ASN A 144 -8.67 -11.45 -13.60
C ASN A 144 -9.34 -11.49 -12.22
N ASP A 145 -10.54 -12.05 -12.12
CA ASP A 145 -11.27 -12.18 -10.85
C ASP A 145 -10.74 -13.31 -9.96
N SER A 146 -9.87 -14.19 -10.46
CA SER A 146 -9.18 -15.17 -9.58
C SER A 146 -8.21 -14.50 -8.61
N ILE A 147 -7.99 -13.20 -8.73
CA ILE A 147 -7.28 -12.41 -7.71
C ILE A 147 -7.98 -12.45 -6.35
N TYR A 148 -9.30 -12.65 -6.32
CA TYR A 148 -10.07 -12.78 -5.08
C TYR A 148 -9.92 -14.17 -4.44
N ASP A 149 -9.48 -15.18 -5.21
CA ASP A 149 -9.24 -16.53 -4.70
C ASP A 149 -7.90 -16.62 -3.92
N GLU A 150 -6.99 -15.68 -4.18
CA GLU A 150 -5.62 -15.61 -3.61
C GLU A 150 -5.49 -14.54 -2.49
N ALA A 151 -6.56 -13.78 -2.22
CA ALA A 151 -6.57 -12.60 -1.34
C ALA A 151 -6.83 -12.92 0.13
#